data_AF-A0A3D3F3N7-F1
#
_entry.id   AF-A0A3D3F3N7-F1
#
_cell.length_a   1.000
_cell.length_b   1.000
_cell.length_c   1.000
_cell.angle_alpha   90.00
_cell.angle_beta   90.00
_cell.angle_gamma   90.00
#
_symmetry.space_group_name_H-M   'P 1'
#
loop_
_entity.id
_entity.type
_entity.pdbx_description
1 polymer ?
#
loop_
_entity_poly.entity_id
_entity_poly.type
_entity_poly.pdbx_seq_one_letter_code
_entity_poly.pdbx_strand_id
1 'polypeptide(L)' 'MTKEYRFKGISPEGKLVQGTFTVDSAKAAKAQLARVAARYNLKIKSFDKKRDWLYTVYLPGKKKF' A
#
# COMPACT_ATOMS: atom_id res chain seq x y z
N MET A 1 14.59 -3.65 -1.54
CA MET A 1 13.51 -3.11 -2.39
C MET A 1 12.39 -2.62 -1.49
N THR A 2 12.22 -1.31 -1.41
CA THR A 2 11.17 -0.65 -0.63
C THR A 2 9.83 -0.88 -1.32
N LYS A 3 8.83 -1.30 -0.55
CA LYS A 3 7.49 -1.67 -1.03
C LYS A 3 6.48 -0.65 -0.54
N GLU A 4 5.60 -0.18 -1.42
CA GLU A 4 4.52 0.74 -1.06
C GLU A 4 3.30 -0.05 -0.57
N TYR A 5 2.71 0.40 0.53
CA TYR A 5 1.51 -0.14 1.12
C TYR A 5 0.47 0.96 1.28
N ARG A 6 -0.80 0.58 1.13
CA ARG A 6 -1.95 1.46 1.34
C ARG A 6 -2.84 0.87 2.43
N PHE A 7 -3.37 1.74 3.27
CA PHE A 7 -4.36 1.34 4.26
C PHE A 7 -5.59 2.23 4.18
N LYS A 8 -6.75 1.65 4.47
CA LYS A 8 -8.01 2.36 4.65
C LYS A 8 -8.54 2.04 6.03
N GLY A 9 -8.97 3.07 6.76
CA GLY A 9 -9.54 2.93 8.08
C GLY A 9 -10.62 3.97 8.36
N ILE A 10 -11.27 3.81 9.50
CA ILE A 10 -12.24 4.75 10.03
C ILE A 10 -11.68 5.31 11.33
N SER A 11 -11.65 6.63 11.43
CA SER A 11 -11.31 7.34 12.66
C SER A 11 -12.43 7.24 13.69
N PRO A 12 -12.16 7.49 14.99
CA PRO A 12 -13.20 7.52 16.02
C PRO A 12 -14.33 8.51 15.71
N GLU A 13 -14.03 9.58 14.96
CA GLU A 13 -14.99 10.59 14.49
C GLU A 13 -15.86 10.10 13.32
N GLY A 14 -15.70 8.86 12.86
CA GLY A 14 -16.43 8.30 11.73
C GLY A 14 -15.89 8.71 10.35
N LYS A 15 -14.85 9.54 10.29
CA LYS A 15 -14.22 9.94 9.02
C LYS A 15 -13.41 8.79 8.42
N LEU A 16 -13.58 8.56 7.13
CA LEU A 16 -12.76 7.65 6.33
C LEU A 16 -11.35 8.24 6.16
N VAL A 17 -10.35 7.48 6.58
CA VAL A 17 -8.93 7.85 6.46
C VAL A 17 -8.25 6.85 5.54
N GLN A 18 -7.54 7.36 4.54
CA GLN A 18 -6.69 6.58 3.67
C GLN A 18 -5.28 7.13 3.74
N GLY A 19 -4.29 6.24 3.87
CA GLY A 19 -2.88 6.61 3.90
C GLY A 19 -2.03 5.64 3.11
N THR A 20 -0.85 6.10 2.70
CA THR A 20 0.15 5.30 2.00
C THR A 20 1.48 5.42 2.73
N PHE A 21 2.22 4.31 2.83
CA PHE A 21 3.56 4.32 3.40
C PHE A 21 4.46 3.29 2.72
N THR A 22 5.76 3.58 2.71
CA THR A 22 6.78 2.76 2.05
C THR A 22 7.66 2.10 3.10
N VAL A 23 7.83 0.78 3.01
CA VAL A 23 8.66 0.00 3.95
C VAL A 23 9.35 -1.16 3.23
N ASP A 24 10.48 -1.61 3.76
CA ASP A 24 11.30 -2.62 3.10
C ASP A 24 10.78 -4.06 3.27
N SER A 25 9.96 -4.31 4.30
CA SER A 25 9.47 -5.65 4.64
C SER A 25 8.00 -5.66 5.07
N ALA A 26 7.32 -6.78 4.80
CA ALA A 26 5.93 -6.98 5.21
C ALA A 26 5.76 -6.98 6.74
N LYS A 27 6.78 -7.45 7.49
CA LYS A 27 6.78 -7.41 8.96
C LYS A 27 6.84 -5.96 9.46
N ALA A 28 7.71 -5.15 8.87
CA ALA A 28 7.79 -3.71 9.15
C ALA A 28 6.48 -2.99 8.79
N ALA A 29 5.83 -3.42 7.70
CA ALA A 29 4.55 -2.85 7.27
C ALA A 29 3.44 -3.04 8.31
N LYS A 30 3.29 -4.25 8.85
CA LYS A 30 2.32 -4.53 9.92
C LYS A 30 2.64 -3.76 11.20
N ALA A 31 3.91 -3.68 11.58
CA ALA A 31 4.33 -2.92 12.75
C ALA A 31 4.01 -1.43 12.61
N GLN A 32 4.29 -0.85 11.45
CA GLN A 32 3.98 0.56 11.17
C GLN A 32 2.47 0.81 11.15
N LEU A 33 1.70 -0.09 10.54
CA LEU A 33 0.23 -0.03 10.55
C LEU A 33 -0.32 -0.08 11.97
N ALA A 34 0.18 -0.97 12.82
CA ALA A 34 -0.25 -1.08 14.21
C ALA A 34 0.06 0.20 15.01
N ARG A 35 1.22 0.83 14.79
CA ARG A 35 1.56 2.13 15.41
C ARG A 35 0.60 3.23 14.98
N VAL A 36 0.27 3.30 13.68
CA VAL A 36 -0.66 4.30 13.15
C VAL A 36 -2.07 4.06 13.68
N ALA A 37 -2.53 2.81 13.69
CA ALA A 37 -3.82 2.44 14.22
C ALA A 37 -3.94 2.78 15.71
N ALA A 38 -2.92 2.49 16.51
CA ALA A 38 -2.89 2.83 17.93
C ALA A 38 -2.82 4.36 18.17
N ARG A 39 -1.97 5.07 17.42
CA ARG A 39 -1.78 6.53 17.59
C ARG A 39 -3.03 7.33 17.29
N TYR A 40 -3.79 6.93 16.29
CA TYR A 40 -4.98 7.65 15.83
C TYR A 40 -6.30 6.91 16.16
N ASN A 41 -6.21 5.85 16.97
CA ASN A 41 -7.31 4.96 17.32
C ASN A 41 -8.18 4.55 16.12
N LEU A 42 -7.52 4.21 15.00
CA LEU A 42 -8.19 3.91 13.73
C LEU A 42 -8.66 2.46 13.70
N LYS A 43 -9.89 2.24 13.25
CA LYS A 43 -10.36 0.91 12.83
C LYS A 43 -9.94 0.66 11.39
N ILE A 44 -8.89 -0.15 11.19
CA ILE A 44 -8.43 -0.55 9.85
C ILE A 44 -9.49 -1.44 9.19
N LYS A 45 -9.91 -1.07 7.96
CA LYS A 45 -10.82 -1.87 7.12
C LYS A 45 -10.08 -2.66 6.04
N SER A 46 -9.09 -2.04 5.40
CA SER A 46 -8.29 -2.72 4.37
C SER A 46 -6.82 -2.35 4.47
N PHE A 47 -5.98 -3.30 4.10
CA PHE A 47 -4.54 -3.14 4.03
C PHE A 47 -4.00 -3.87 2.81
N ASP A 48 -3.57 -3.10 1.82
CA ASP A 48 -3.24 -3.59 0.50
C ASP A 48 -1.80 -3.22 0.17
N LYS A 49 -1.01 -4.21 -0.25
CA LYS A 49 0.30 -3.95 -0.85
C LYS A 49 0.06 -3.41 -2.26
N LYS A 50 0.68 -2.28 -2.61
CA LYS A 50 0.66 -1.81 -3.98
C LYS A 50 1.31 -2.86 -4.89
N ARG A 51 0.57 -3.25 -5.91
CA ARG A 51 1.07 -4.09 -7.00
C ARG A 51 1.38 -3.16 -8.16
N ASP A 52 2.64 -3.10 -8.53
CA ASP A 52 3.05 -2.43 -9.75
C ASP A 52 2.90 -3.43 -10.90
N TRP A 53 2.22 -3.00 -11.96
CA TRP A 53 2.03 -3.79 -13.17
C TRP A 53 2.92 -3.17 -14.23
N LEU A 54 3.92 -3.92 -14.68
CA LEU A 54 4.71 -3.53 -15.83
C LEU A 54 4.09 -4.19 -17.06
N TYR A 55 3.45 -3.38 -17.92
CA TYR A 55 2.98 -3.87 -19.21
C TYR A 55 4.05 -3.59 -20.27
N THR A 56 4.31 -4.59 -21.11
CA THR A 56 5.20 -4.46 -22.25
C THR A 56 4.37 -4.22 -23.49
N VAL A 57 4.54 -3.07 -24.13
CA VAL A 57 3.91 -2.79 -25.42
C VAL A 57 4.76 -3.40 -26.53
N TYR A 58 4.18 -4.33 -27.28
CA TYR A 58 4.78 -4.87 -28.49
C TYR A 58 4.30 -4.08 -29.69
N LEU A 59 5.24 -3.43 -30.39
CA LEU A 59 4.94 -2.78 -31.67
C LEU A 59 4.87 -3.85 -32.79
N PRO A 60 3.87 -3.82 -33.67
CA PRO A 60 3.83 -4.70 -34.83
C PRO A 60 5.06 -4.44 -35.71
N GLY A 61 5.82 -5.49 -36.03
CA GLY A 61 7.01 -5.43 -36.89
C GLY A 61 8.37 -5.28 -36.19
N LYS A 62 8.43 -5.19 -34.85
CA LYS A 62 9.71 -5.10 -34.13
C LYS A 62 10.35 -6.49 -33.97
N LYS A 63 11.34 -6.81 -34.81
CA LYS A 63 12.22 -7.99 -34.63
C LYS A 63 12.91 -7.90 -33.26
N LYS A 64 12.80 -8.96 -32.46
CA LYS A 64 13.68 -9.15 -31.29
C LYS A 64 15.11 -9.29 -31.81
N PHE A 65 16.00 -8.38 -31.41
CA PHE A 65 17.43 -8.60 -31.47
C PHE A 65 17.84 -9.48 -30.30
#